data_AF-A0A519NVP3-F1
#
_entry.id   AF-A0A519NVP3-F1
#
_cell.length_a   1.000
_cell.length_b   1.000
_cell.length_c   1.000
_cell.angle_alpha   90.00
_cell.angle_beta   90.00
_cell.angle_gamma   90.00
#
_symmetry.space_group_name_H-M   'P 1'
#
loop_
_entity.id
_entity.type
_entity.pdbx_description
1 polymer ?
#
loop_
_entity_poly.entity_id
_entity_poly.type
_entity_poly.pdbx_seq_one_letter_code
_entity_poly.pdbx_strand_id
1 'polypeptide(L)'
;MADWLAAIILGLVEGLTEFIPVSSTGHLLLTQHLLGLDDPRWSSFVVLIQLGAILAVVALYFQRLWGVLIRLPTDPKARHFAPSVLIAFIPSLLAGAFLYD
;
A
#
# COMPACT_ATOMS: atom_id res chain seq x y z
N MET A 1 2.09 24.25 11.35
CA MET A 1 0.80 23.60 11.67
C MET A 1 1.03 22.55 12.76
N ALA A 2 -0.02 22.05 13.41
CA ALA A 2 0.15 20.96 14.36
C ALA A 2 0.43 19.64 13.62
N ASP A 3 1.37 18.84 14.12
CA ASP A 3 1.81 17.60 13.47
C ASP A 3 0.67 16.60 13.25
N TRP A 4 -0.25 16.46 14.22
CA TRP A 4 -1.39 15.56 14.08
C TRP A 4 -2.33 15.97 12.94
N LEU A 5 -2.44 17.27 12.64
CA LEU A 5 -3.28 17.76 11.55
C LEU A 5 -2.64 17.44 10.19
N ALA A 6 -1.33 17.67 10.07
CA ALA A 6 -0.56 17.27 8.89
C ALA A 6 -0.67 15.75 8.64
N ALA A 7 -0.55 14.95 9.69
CA ALA A 7 -0.69 13.49 9.62
C ALA A 7 -2.09 13.06 9.13
N ILE A 8 -3.16 13.72 9.61
CA ILE A 8 -4.53 13.45 9.14
C ILE A 8 -4.67 13.82 7.65
N ILE A 9 -4.17 14.98 7.23
CA ILE A 9 -4.27 15.41 5.83
C ILE A 9 -3.55 14.43 4.91
N LEU A 10 -2.29 14.08 5.22
CA LEU A 10 -1.53 13.12 4.43
C LEU A 10 -2.19 11.73 4.43
N GLY A 11 -2.70 11.27 5.58
CA GLY A 11 -3.42 10.00 5.67
C GLY A 11 -4.71 9.98 4.85
N LEU A 12 -5.44 11.09 4.78
CA LEU A 12 -6.62 11.22 3.92
C LEU A 12 -6.23 11.22 2.44
N VAL A 13 -5.18 11.95 2.05
CA VAL A 13 -4.68 11.95 0.68
C VAL A 13 -4.29 10.54 0.25
N GLU A 14 -3.48 9.85 1.05
CA GLU A 14 -3.08 8.46 0.82
C GLU A 14 -4.30 7.54 0.68
N GLY A 15 -5.17 7.51 1.71
CA GLY A 15 -6.32 6.61 1.73
C GLY A 15 -7.33 6.85 0.60
N LEU A 16 -7.45 8.08 0.09
CA LEU A 16 -8.33 8.41 -1.02
C LEU A 16 -7.71 8.12 -2.39
N THR A 17 -6.38 8.19 -2.51
CA THR A 17 -5.69 8.13 -3.81
C THR A 17 -5.05 6.78 -4.11
N GLU A 18 -4.74 5.96 -3.10
CA GLU A 18 -4.04 4.68 -3.29
C GLU A 18 -4.84 3.67 -4.12
N PHE A 19 -6.17 3.67 -3.97
CA PHE A 19 -7.03 2.67 -4.62
C PHE A 19 -7.61 3.13 -5.97
N ILE A 20 -7.38 4.38 -6.35
CA ILE A 20 -7.80 4.94 -7.64
C ILE A 20 -6.57 5.19 -8.51
N PRO A 21 -6.67 5.04 -9.85
CA PRO A 21 -5.51 5.12 -10.74
C PRO A 21 -5.07 6.57 -10.99
N VAL A 22 -4.62 7.27 -9.94
CA VAL A 22 -4.24 8.70 -9.97
C VAL A 22 -2.85 9.00 -9.42
N SER A 23 -2.09 7.98 -9.00
CA SER A 23 -0.77 8.08 -8.33
C SER A 23 -0.83 8.78 -6.96
N SER A 24 -0.92 7.97 -5.90
CA SER A 24 -0.86 8.43 -4.50
C SER A 24 0.48 9.11 -4.16
N THR A 25 1.60 8.55 -4.63
CA THR A 25 2.93 9.10 -4.40
C THR A 25 3.07 10.55 -4.87
N GLY A 26 2.54 10.86 -6.07
CA GLY A 26 2.57 12.23 -6.60
C GLY A 26 1.74 13.20 -5.75
N HIS A 27 0.54 12.78 -5.32
CA HIS A 27 -0.32 13.60 -4.47
C HIS A 27 0.28 13.82 -3.09
N LEU A 28 0.94 12.82 -2.50
CA LEU A 28 1.62 12.95 -1.20
C LEU A 28 2.80 13.91 -1.27
N LEU A 29 3.66 13.80 -2.28
CA LEU A 29 4.80 14.71 -2.47
C LEU A 29 4.34 16.15 -2.68
N LEU A 30 3.31 16.37 -3.52
CA LEU A 30 2.74 17.70 -3.72
C LEU A 30 2.15 18.25 -2.42
N THR A 31 1.38 17.45 -1.70
CA THR A 31 0.77 17.85 -0.42
C THR A 31 1.84 18.18 0.62
N GLN A 32 2.89 17.36 0.73
CA GLN A 32 4.03 17.61 1.63
C GLN A 32 4.69 18.96 1.34
N HIS A 33 4.94 19.25 0.05
CA HIS A 33 5.54 20.51 -0.38
C HIS A 33 4.62 21.71 -0.12
N LEU A 34 3.33 21.61 -0.44
CA LEU A 34 2.34 22.69 -0.21
C LEU A 34 2.15 22.99 1.28
N LEU A 35 2.32 21.99 2.14
CA LEU A 35 2.24 22.12 3.59
C LEU A 35 3.58 22.57 4.22
N GLY A 36 4.67 22.69 3.44
CA GLY A 36 6.00 23.07 3.95
C GLY A 36 6.59 22.04 4.91
N LEU A 37 6.35 20.75 4.64
CA LEU A 37 6.79 19.62 5.48
C LEU A 37 8.15 19.08 5.00
N ASP A 38 9.16 19.93 5.02
CA ASP A 38 10.50 19.65 4.44
C ASP A 38 11.40 18.75 5.33
N ASP A 39 10.98 18.50 6.57
CA ASP A 39 11.71 17.64 7.50
C ASP A 39 11.73 16.18 7.00
N PRO A 40 12.90 15.49 6.97
CA PRO A 40 13.02 14.10 6.56
C PRO A 40 12.06 13.12 7.25
N ARG A 41 11.58 13.45 8.45
CA ARG A 41 10.57 12.65 9.16
C ARG A 41 9.29 12.46 8.35
N TRP A 42 8.91 13.47 7.56
CA TRP A 42 7.69 13.44 6.74
C TRP A 42 7.85 12.57 5.51
N SER A 43 9.05 12.52 4.93
CA SER A 43 9.36 11.59 3.83
C SER A 43 9.24 10.14 4.30
N SER A 44 9.75 9.82 5.49
CA SER A 44 9.55 8.50 6.09
C SER A 44 8.08 8.25 6.46
N PHE A 45 7.36 9.27 6.94
CA PHE A 45 5.95 9.17 7.28
C PHE A 45 5.09 8.82 6.05
N VAL A 46 5.34 9.46 4.90
CA VAL A 46 4.66 9.18 3.62
C VAL A 46 4.81 7.72 3.19
N VAL A 47 5.95 7.09 3.46
CA VAL A 47 6.13 5.65 3.22
C VAL A 47 5.36 4.82 4.25
N LEU A 48 5.40 5.21 5.53
CA LEU A 48 4.73 4.48 6.61
C LEU A 48 3.20 4.48 6.49
N ILE A 49 2.59 5.58 6.05
CA ILE A 49 1.12 5.67 5.95
C ILE A 49 0.53 4.75 4.88
N GLN A 50 1.30 4.36 3.86
CA GLN A 50 0.89 3.37 2.85
C GLN A 50 0.59 2.01 3.50
N LEU A 51 1.26 1.68 4.62
CA LEU A 51 0.92 0.47 5.39
C LEU A 51 -0.51 0.51 5.91
N GLY A 52 -1.05 1.70 6.19
CA GLY A 52 -2.45 1.90 6.55
C GLY A 52 -3.40 1.56 5.40
N ALA A 53 -3.05 1.93 4.17
CA ALA A 53 -3.81 1.57 2.98
C ALA A 53 -3.76 0.05 2.71
N ILE A 54 -2.58 -0.57 2.83
CA ILE A 54 -2.43 -2.03 2.76
C ILE A 54 -3.31 -2.71 3.83
N LEU A 55 -3.27 -2.20 5.07
CA LEU A 55 -4.08 -2.74 6.16
C LEU A 55 -5.58 -2.61 5.88
N ALA A 56 -6.03 -1.52 5.25
CA ALA A 56 -7.42 -1.36 4.85
C ALA A 56 -7.86 -2.46 3.85
N VAL A 57 -7.01 -2.81 2.87
CA VAL A 57 -7.28 -3.92 1.93
C VAL A 57 -7.29 -5.26 2.66
N VAL A 58 -6.31 -5.50 3.54
CA VAL A 58 -6.25 -6.74 4.33
C VAL A 58 -7.49 -6.88 5.22
N ALA A 59 -7.92 -5.82 5.87
CA ALA A 59 -9.11 -5.80 6.72
C ALA A 59 -10.39 -6.04 5.89
N LEU A 60 -10.53 -5.35 4.74
CA LEU A 60 -11.69 -5.50 3.85
C LEU A 60 -11.81 -6.93 3.30
N TYR A 61 -10.69 -7.55 2.92
CA TYR A 61 -10.65 -8.89 2.34
C TYR A 61 -10.23 -9.99 3.33
N PHE A 62 -10.22 -9.69 4.64
CA PHE A 62 -9.65 -10.58 5.66
C PHE A 62 -10.21 -11.99 5.58
N GLN A 63 -11.55 -12.14 5.54
CA GLN A 63 -12.21 -13.45 5.48
C GLN A 63 -11.86 -14.22 4.21
N ARG A 64 -11.69 -13.53 3.07
CA ARG A 64 -11.32 -14.15 1.80
C ARG A 64 -9.86 -14.62 1.83
N LEU A 65 -8.95 -13.76 2.27
CA LEU A 65 -7.51 -14.05 2.36
C LEU A 65 -7.26 -15.18 3.37
N TRP A 66 -7.90 -15.11 4.53
CA TRP A 66 -7.85 -16.15 5.55
C TRP A 66 -8.43 -17.48 5.06
N GLY A 67 -9.56 -17.42 4.35
CA GLY A 67 -10.19 -18.59 3.73
C GLY A 67 -9.29 -19.27 2.71
N VAL A 68 -8.61 -18.50 1.85
CA VAL A 68 -7.60 -19.02 0.90
C VAL A 68 -6.45 -19.69 1.65
N LEU A 69 -5.93 -19.05 2.70
CA LEU A 69 -4.80 -19.56 3.47
C LEU A 69 -5.11 -20.92 4.13
N ILE A 70 -6.26 -21.03 4.81
CA ILE A 70 -6.65 -22.27 5.50
C ILE A 70 -7.00 -23.37 4.49
N ARG A 71 -7.68 -23.02 3.40
CA ARG A 71 -8.17 -24.01 2.41
C ARG A 71 -7.15 -24.34 1.33
N LEU A 72 -5.95 -23.76 1.38
CA LEU A 72 -4.86 -24.05 0.45
C LEU A 72 -4.61 -25.56 0.26
N PRO A 73 -4.61 -26.39 1.33
CA PRO A 73 -4.39 -27.83 1.19
C PRO A 73 -5.59 -28.61 0.65
N THR A 74 -6.80 -28.07 0.65
CA THR A 74 -8.03 -28.85 0.42
C THR A 74 -8.90 -28.34 -0.73
N ASP A 75 -8.86 -27.06 -1.05
CA ASP A 75 -9.69 -26.44 -2.08
C ASP A 75 -8.88 -26.17 -3.37
N PRO A 76 -9.23 -26.81 -4.50
CA PRO A 76 -8.62 -26.53 -5.80
C PRO A 76 -8.65 -25.04 -6.18
N LYS A 77 -9.69 -24.28 -5.82
CA LYS A 77 -9.78 -22.84 -6.13
C LYS A 77 -8.74 -22.03 -5.36
N ALA A 78 -8.49 -22.37 -4.09
CA ALA A 78 -7.44 -21.74 -3.30
C ALA A 78 -6.04 -22.06 -3.86
N ARG A 79 -5.83 -23.29 -4.32
CA ARG A 79 -4.59 -23.73 -4.99
C ARG A 79 -4.34 -23.07 -6.32
N HIS A 80 -5.37 -22.64 -7.05
CA HIS A 80 -5.18 -21.83 -8.26
C HIS A 80 -4.92 -20.36 -7.92
N PHE A 81 -5.62 -19.80 -6.93
CA PHE A 81 -5.49 -18.39 -6.59
C PHE A 81 -4.09 -18.00 -6.06
N ALA A 82 -3.55 -18.77 -5.10
CA ALA A 82 -2.27 -18.43 -4.48
C ALA A 82 -1.08 -18.35 -5.46
N PRO A 83 -0.82 -19.34 -6.34
CA PRO A 83 0.25 -19.22 -7.32
C PRO A 83 -0.04 -18.14 -8.36
N SER A 84 -1.29 -17.85 -8.71
CA SER A 84 -1.58 -16.72 -9.61
C SER A 84 -1.12 -15.38 -9.03
N VAL A 85 -1.33 -15.15 -7.74
CA VAL A 85 -0.83 -13.94 -7.05
C VAL A 85 0.70 -13.92 -7.04
N LEU A 86 1.35 -15.04 -6.73
CA LEU A 86 2.82 -15.12 -6.74
C LEU A 86 3.39 -14.86 -8.14
N ILE A 87 2.83 -15.49 -9.18
CA ILE A 87 3.25 -15.30 -10.57
C ILE A 87 3.07 -13.85 -11.02
N ALA A 88 1.97 -13.19 -10.62
CA ALA A 88 1.76 -11.77 -10.92
C ALA A 88 2.73 -10.83 -10.17
N PHE A 89 3.18 -11.22 -8.97
CA PHE A 89 4.10 -10.44 -8.15
C PHE A 89 5.56 -10.56 -8.61
N ILE A 90 5.99 -11.74 -9.08
CA ILE A 90 7.39 -12.05 -9.42
C ILE A 90 8.02 -11.01 -10.37
N PRO A 91 7.39 -10.58 -11.50
CA PRO A 91 8.00 -9.60 -12.40
C PRO A 91 8.31 -8.28 -11.69
N SER A 92 7.39 -7.79 -10.87
CA SER A 92 7.55 -6.54 -10.11
C SER A 92 8.62 -6.68 -9.03
N LEU A 93 8.67 -7.83 -8.34
CA LEU A 93 9.71 -8.14 -7.35
C LEU A 93 11.10 -8.16 -7.98
N LEU A 94 11.27 -8.87 -9.11
CA LEU A 94 12.56 -8.97 -9.79
C LEU A 94 13.00 -7.61 -10.34
N ALA A 95 12.09 -6.88 -10.98
CA ALA A 95 12.37 -5.52 -11.44
C ALA A 95 12.80 -4.62 -10.27
N GLY A 96 12.09 -4.64 -9.15
CA GLY A 96 12.48 -3.90 -7.95
C GLY A 96 13.82 -4.34 -7.37
N ALA A 97 14.12 -5.64 -7.33
CA ALA A 97 15.37 -6.16 -6.78
C ALA A 97 16.61 -5.81 -7.61
N PHE A 98 16.46 -5.65 -8.94
CA PHE A 98 17.58 -5.42 -9.86
C PHE A 98 17.67 -3.99 -10.42
N LEU A 99 16.62 -3.18 -10.35
CA LEU A 99 16.54 -1.86 -11.02
C LEU A 99 16.28 -0.68 -10.06
N TYR A 100 16.22 -0.91 -8.74
CA TYR A 100 15.82 0.13 -7.77
C TYR A 100 16.96 1.08 -7.35
N ASP A 101 18.21 0.76 -7.68
CA ASP A 101 19.37 1.64 -7.44
C ASP A 101 19.32 2.93 -8.27
#